data_AF-A0A6P0DRS9-F1
#
_entry.id   AF-A0A6P0DRS9-F1
#
_cell.length_a   1.000
_cell.length_b   1.000
_cell.length_c   1.000
_cell.angle_alpha   90.00
_cell.angle_beta   90.00
_cell.angle_gamma   90.00
#
_symmetry.space_group_name_H-M   'P 1'
#
loop_
_entity.id
_entity.type
_entity.pdbx_description
1 polymer ?
#
loop_
_entity_poly.entity_id
_entity_poly.type
_entity_poly.pdbx_seq_one_letter_code
_entity_poly.pdbx_strand_id
1 'polypeptide(L)'
;AYPYGKPDGNHWGPAITIFETTSGTPFFFNFHQGDVGHTTVFGPTGSGKTVIMAFLILQAYRVNPRLKTIVFDKDRGLDIMVRAAGGTYMALEPGEPSGWNPLLLDDTEENRVFLYGLLSFMLKPSKEGENLTPQEEAIIRNAIKSVLKTKDRSYRRLSSLRALLAGSERTEGSLIARLDKWVRHGPYAWLFDNADDNLHISRPMIGFDMTSILDDPTVRTAALLYMFHRLDAIYDGKAPIINLMDEAWKLLDDDEFKRTMKDYFKTIRK
;
A
#
# COMPACT_ATOMS: atom_id res chain seq x y z
N ALA A 1 -18.53 -8.97 35.96
CA ALA A 1 -19.53 -9.15 34.88
C ALA A 1 -18.78 -9.58 33.62
N TYR A 2 -19.25 -10.60 32.90
CA TYR A 2 -18.68 -10.96 31.60
C TYR A 2 -18.98 -9.84 30.59
N PRO A 3 -18.09 -9.59 29.62
CA PRO A 3 -18.34 -8.56 28.62
C PRO A 3 -19.57 -8.95 27.80
N TYR A 4 -20.62 -8.12 27.87
CA TYR A 4 -21.84 -8.30 27.08
C TYR A 4 -21.70 -7.66 25.69
N GLY A 5 -20.96 -6.55 25.60
CA GLY A 5 -20.87 -5.75 24.38
C GLY A 5 -22.14 -4.92 24.15
N LYS A 6 -22.43 -4.59 22.89
CA LYS A 6 -23.61 -3.83 22.47
C LYS A 6 -24.26 -4.47 21.24
N PRO A 7 -25.51 -4.95 21.33
CA PRO A 7 -26.18 -5.59 20.19
C PRO A 7 -26.47 -4.60 19.06
N ASP A 8 -26.82 -3.36 19.38
CA ASP A 8 -27.21 -2.30 18.43
C ASP A 8 -26.71 -0.93 18.88
N GLY A 9 -26.90 0.09 18.03
CA GLY A 9 -26.48 1.47 18.31
C GLY A 9 -24.96 1.66 18.28
N ASN A 10 -24.24 0.79 17.57
CA ASN A 10 -22.81 0.89 17.33
C ASN A 10 -22.55 1.83 16.14
N HIS A 11 -21.27 2.19 15.92
CA HIS A 11 -20.86 3.06 14.80
C HIS A 11 -21.36 2.60 13.44
N TRP A 12 -21.43 1.28 13.21
CA TRP A 12 -21.95 0.70 11.96
C TRP A 12 -23.35 0.11 12.11
N GLY A 13 -24.06 0.43 13.21
CA GLY A 13 -25.41 -0.05 13.51
C GLY A 13 -25.41 -1.29 14.42
N PRO A 14 -25.79 -2.48 13.91
CA PRO A 14 -25.81 -3.71 14.68
C PRO A 14 -24.39 -4.20 15.01
N ALA A 15 -24.29 -5.16 15.93
CA ALA A 15 -23.04 -5.85 16.22
C ALA A 15 -22.48 -6.54 14.96
N ILE A 16 -21.15 -6.50 14.83
CA ILE A 16 -20.44 -7.18 13.73
C ILE A 16 -20.75 -8.66 13.76
N THR A 17 -20.60 -9.28 14.94
CA THR A 17 -20.90 -10.69 15.15
C THR A 17 -21.17 -10.97 16.63
N ILE A 18 -21.65 -12.18 16.91
CA ILE A 18 -21.85 -12.69 18.27
C ILE A 18 -20.82 -13.80 18.51
N PHE A 19 -20.13 -13.72 19.64
CA PHE A 19 -19.31 -14.81 20.17
C PHE A 19 -19.93 -15.37 21.45
N GLU A 20 -19.50 -16.56 21.85
CA GLU A 20 -19.89 -17.18 23.11
C GLU A 20 -18.85 -16.84 24.19
N THR A 21 -19.32 -16.41 25.37
CA THR A 21 -18.45 -16.24 26.54
C THR A 21 -18.18 -17.58 27.21
N THR A 22 -17.20 -17.65 28.11
CA THR A 22 -16.94 -18.87 28.90
C THR A 22 -18.11 -19.29 29.80
N SER A 23 -19.10 -18.42 30.03
CA SER A 23 -20.31 -18.73 30.79
C SER A 23 -21.51 -19.09 29.91
N GLY A 24 -21.33 -19.30 28.60
CA GLY A 24 -22.40 -19.64 27.66
C GLY A 24 -23.35 -18.48 27.35
N THR A 25 -22.93 -17.24 27.60
CA THR A 25 -23.72 -16.04 27.29
C THR A 25 -23.25 -15.40 25.99
N PRO A 26 -24.10 -14.66 25.26
CA PRO A 26 -23.66 -13.95 24.07
C PRO A 26 -22.70 -12.79 24.43
N PHE A 27 -21.70 -12.60 23.58
CA PHE A 27 -20.86 -11.41 23.51
C PHE A 27 -21.04 -10.74 22.15
N PHE A 28 -21.63 -9.54 22.15
CA PHE A 28 -21.89 -8.76 20.94
C PHE A 28 -20.65 -7.97 20.54
N PHE A 29 -19.85 -8.53 19.63
CA PHE A 29 -18.58 -7.98 19.21
C PHE A 29 -18.73 -6.83 18.21
N ASN A 30 -17.95 -5.78 18.45
CA ASN A 30 -17.77 -4.63 17.57
C ASN A 30 -16.30 -4.22 17.59
N PHE A 31 -15.80 -3.71 16.46
CA PHE A 31 -14.41 -3.22 16.37
C PHE A 31 -14.15 -1.97 17.23
N HIS A 32 -15.19 -1.15 17.45
CA HIS A 32 -15.03 0.18 18.02
C HIS A 32 -15.18 0.18 19.54
N GLN A 33 -14.23 0.81 20.21
CA GLN A 33 -14.34 1.26 21.59
C GLN A 33 -14.29 2.79 21.62
N GLY A 34 -15.40 3.44 21.99
CA GLY A 34 -15.57 4.87 21.68
C GLY A 34 -15.49 5.05 20.17
N ASP A 35 -14.71 6.02 19.70
CA ASP A 35 -14.52 6.30 18.26
C ASP A 35 -13.31 5.57 17.64
N VAL A 36 -12.67 4.65 18.38
CA VAL A 36 -11.43 3.98 17.95
C VAL A 36 -11.75 2.54 17.54
N GLY A 37 -11.52 2.21 16.26
CA GLY A 37 -11.82 0.91 15.65
C GLY A 37 -10.64 -0.05 15.47
N HIS A 38 -9.50 0.18 16.12
CA HIS A 38 -8.33 -0.70 16.00
C HIS A 38 -8.55 -2.03 16.71
N THR A 39 -8.26 -3.13 16.02
CA THR A 39 -8.38 -4.49 16.55
C THR A 39 -7.12 -5.27 16.21
N THR A 40 -6.59 -6.00 17.20
CA THR A 40 -5.41 -6.84 17.02
C THR A 40 -5.74 -8.30 17.34
N VAL A 41 -5.30 -9.21 16.47
CA VAL A 41 -5.48 -10.66 16.64
C VAL A 41 -4.12 -11.28 16.90
N PHE A 42 -3.98 -11.97 18.03
CA PHE A 42 -2.74 -12.65 18.42
C PHE A 42 -2.96 -14.16 18.55
N GLY A 43 -1.91 -14.93 18.27
CA GLY A 43 -1.93 -16.39 18.40
C GLY A 43 -0.75 -17.06 17.69
N PRO A 44 -0.36 -18.28 18.08
CA PRO A 44 0.73 -19.01 17.45
C PRO A 44 0.42 -19.32 15.97
N THR A 45 1.42 -19.73 15.20
CA THR A 45 1.21 -20.24 13.84
C THR A 45 0.23 -21.41 13.86
N GLY A 46 -0.70 -21.45 12.90
CA GLY A 46 -1.74 -22.49 12.83
C GLY A 46 -2.94 -22.32 13.78
N SER A 47 -2.99 -21.27 14.61
CA SER A 47 -4.13 -21.03 15.53
C SER A 47 -5.41 -20.51 14.87
N GLY A 48 -5.42 -20.30 13.55
CA GLY A 48 -6.59 -19.79 12.82
C GLY A 48 -6.74 -18.27 12.81
N LYS A 49 -5.67 -17.50 13.06
CA LYS A 49 -5.67 -16.03 12.99
C LYS A 49 -6.29 -15.49 11.69
N THR A 50 -5.81 -15.96 10.55
CA THR A 50 -6.30 -15.53 9.23
C THR A 50 -7.77 -15.89 9.05
N VAL A 51 -8.21 -17.04 9.57
CA VAL A 51 -9.62 -17.46 9.52
C VAL A 51 -10.51 -16.51 10.32
N ILE A 52 -10.14 -16.16 11.56
CA ILE A 52 -10.93 -15.25 12.39
C ILE A 52 -10.92 -13.83 11.81
N MET A 53 -9.79 -13.37 11.26
CA MET A 53 -9.72 -12.08 10.58
C MET A 53 -10.66 -12.05 9.37
N ALA A 54 -10.60 -13.06 8.50
CA ALA A 54 -11.47 -13.16 7.34
C ALA A 54 -12.96 -13.20 7.73
N PHE A 55 -13.30 -14.00 8.74
CA PHE A 55 -14.65 -14.06 9.29
C PHE A 55 -15.15 -12.68 9.74
N LEU A 56 -14.35 -11.95 10.52
CA LEU A 56 -14.70 -10.62 11.02
C LEU A 56 -14.91 -9.61 9.89
N ILE A 57 -14.06 -9.64 8.84
CA ILE A 57 -14.22 -8.77 7.66
C ILE A 57 -15.51 -9.10 6.92
N LEU A 58 -15.78 -10.38 6.64
CA LEU A 58 -17.00 -10.78 5.92
C LEU A 58 -18.27 -10.43 6.71
N GLN A 59 -18.23 -10.57 8.04
CA GLN A 59 -19.31 -10.09 8.92
C GLN A 59 -19.46 -8.57 8.87
N ALA A 60 -18.38 -7.82 8.73
CA ALA A 60 -18.44 -6.37 8.53
C ALA A 60 -19.13 -6.00 7.21
N TYR A 61 -18.89 -6.73 6.12
CA TYR A 61 -19.62 -6.53 4.85
C TYR A 61 -21.11 -6.83 4.96
N ARG A 62 -21.51 -7.84 5.75
CA ARG A 62 -22.93 -8.11 6.06
C ARG A 62 -23.60 -6.90 6.71
N VAL A 63 -22.89 -6.24 7.62
CA VAL A 63 -23.40 -5.05 8.33
C VAL A 63 -23.38 -3.80 7.45
N ASN A 64 -22.32 -3.60 6.68
CA ASN A 64 -22.17 -2.45 5.80
C ASN A 64 -21.70 -2.86 4.39
N PRO A 65 -22.63 -2.98 3.42
CA PRO A 65 -22.29 -3.33 2.04
C PRO A 65 -21.43 -2.29 1.31
N ARG A 66 -21.32 -1.06 1.83
CA ARG A 66 -20.48 0.01 1.26
C ARG A 66 -19.05 -0.01 1.81
N LEU A 67 -18.75 -0.92 2.76
CA LEU A 67 -17.42 -1.07 3.34
C LEU A 67 -16.37 -1.26 2.25
N LYS A 68 -15.24 -0.57 2.42
CA LYS A 68 -14.03 -0.81 1.65
C LYS A 68 -13.03 -1.59 2.50
N THR A 69 -12.27 -2.48 1.88
CA THR A 69 -11.23 -3.23 2.60
C THR A 69 -9.94 -3.27 1.80
N ILE A 70 -8.86 -2.86 2.45
CA ILE A 70 -7.51 -3.00 1.93
C ILE A 70 -6.85 -4.14 2.69
N VAL A 71 -6.39 -5.15 1.97
CA VAL A 71 -5.79 -6.37 2.51
C VAL A 71 -4.31 -6.37 2.13
N PHE A 72 -3.45 -6.30 3.13
CA PHE A 72 -2.02 -6.52 3.04
C PHE A 72 -1.78 -7.95 3.51
N ASP A 73 -1.62 -8.86 2.55
CA ASP A 73 -1.58 -10.30 2.77
C ASP A 73 -0.15 -10.83 2.75
N LYS A 74 0.04 -11.93 3.46
CA LYS A 74 1.25 -12.74 3.42
C LYS A 74 0.86 -14.22 3.26
N ASP A 75 1.61 -14.94 2.45
CA ASP A 75 1.42 -16.36 2.12
C ASP A 75 0.08 -16.67 1.45
N ARG A 76 -0.55 -15.66 0.84
CA ARG A 76 -1.81 -15.75 0.08
C ARG A 76 -3.01 -16.28 0.86
N GLY A 77 -3.00 -16.16 2.18
CA GLY A 77 -4.05 -16.67 3.06
C GLY A 77 -5.42 -16.02 2.85
N LEU A 78 -5.45 -14.81 2.28
CA LEU A 78 -6.68 -14.02 2.10
C LEU A 78 -7.10 -13.87 0.63
N ASP A 79 -6.37 -14.43 -0.33
CA ASP A 79 -6.66 -14.37 -1.77
C ASP A 79 -8.11 -14.80 -2.08
N ILE A 80 -8.50 -15.97 -1.59
CA ILE A 80 -9.85 -16.53 -1.81
C ILE A 80 -10.93 -15.62 -1.23
N MET A 81 -10.70 -15.05 -0.04
CA MET A 81 -11.66 -14.11 0.58
C MET A 81 -11.82 -12.87 -0.29
N VAL A 82 -10.71 -12.30 -0.77
CA VAL A 82 -10.72 -11.09 -1.61
C VAL A 82 -11.50 -11.32 -2.89
N ARG A 83 -11.25 -12.42 -3.58
CA ARG A 83 -11.98 -12.76 -4.81
C ARG A 83 -13.45 -13.07 -4.54
N ALA A 84 -13.76 -13.81 -3.48
CA ALA A 84 -15.13 -14.15 -3.10
C ALA A 84 -15.96 -12.91 -2.75
N ALA A 85 -15.32 -11.87 -2.19
CA ALA A 85 -15.96 -10.57 -1.92
C ALA A 85 -16.09 -9.68 -3.18
N GLY A 86 -15.80 -10.20 -4.38
CA GLY A 86 -15.84 -9.43 -5.64
C GLY A 86 -14.69 -8.41 -5.78
N GLY A 87 -13.64 -8.59 -4.97
CA GLY A 87 -12.45 -7.74 -4.94
C GLY A 87 -11.45 -8.04 -6.05
N THR A 88 -10.34 -7.30 -6.02
CA THR A 88 -9.15 -7.57 -6.85
C THR A 88 -8.00 -8.00 -5.95
N TYR A 89 -7.20 -8.96 -6.40
CA TYR A 89 -6.03 -9.46 -5.68
C TYR A 89 -4.82 -9.41 -6.60
N MET A 90 -3.78 -8.69 -6.19
CA MET A 90 -2.57 -8.47 -6.96
C MET A 90 -1.38 -9.03 -6.19
N ALA A 91 -0.57 -9.83 -6.87
CA ALA A 91 0.67 -10.35 -6.30
C ALA A 91 1.87 -9.58 -6.81
N LEU A 92 2.75 -9.19 -5.90
CA LEU A 92 4.02 -8.53 -6.20
C LEU A 92 5.12 -9.59 -6.21
N GLU A 93 5.42 -10.09 -7.40
CA GLU A 93 6.39 -11.17 -7.61
C GLU A 93 7.62 -10.64 -8.34
N PRO A 94 8.83 -10.72 -7.74
CA PRO A 94 10.06 -10.29 -8.39
C PRO A 94 10.28 -10.96 -9.75
N GLY A 95 10.47 -10.14 -10.78
CA GLY A 95 10.66 -10.59 -12.16
C GLY A 95 9.39 -10.62 -13.00
N GLU A 96 8.21 -10.65 -12.39
CA GLU A 96 6.93 -10.57 -13.08
C GLU A 96 6.43 -9.12 -13.12
N PRO A 97 6.01 -8.59 -14.29
CA PRO A 97 5.51 -7.21 -14.37
C PRO A 97 4.35 -6.97 -13.38
N SER A 98 4.54 -6.07 -12.43
CA SER A 98 3.50 -5.68 -11.47
C SER A 98 2.30 -5.00 -12.16
N GLY A 99 2.52 -4.46 -13.36
CA GLY A 99 1.58 -3.61 -14.08
C GLY A 99 1.44 -2.22 -13.46
N TRP A 100 2.31 -1.79 -12.55
CA TRP A 100 2.24 -0.47 -11.92
C TRP A 100 3.12 0.54 -12.64
N ASN A 101 2.62 1.76 -12.83
CA ASN A 101 3.39 2.84 -13.43
C ASN A 101 3.02 4.19 -12.79
N PRO A 102 3.86 4.69 -11.86
CA PRO A 102 3.62 5.98 -11.20
C PRO A 102 3.61 7.18 -12.14
N LEU A 103 4.27 7.12 -13.30
CA LEU A 103 4.32 8.24 -14.24
C LEU A 103 3.03 8.42 -15.05
N LEU A 104 2.09 7.47 -14.93
CA LEU A 104 0.73 7.61 -15.46
C LEU A 104 -0.19 8.40 -14.52
N LEU A 105 0.26 8.84 -13.34
CA LEU A 105 -0.50 9.77 -12.52
C LEU A 105 -0.82 11.08 -13.27
N ASP A 106 -1.93 11.72 -12.89
CA ASP A 106 -2.32 13.01 -13.45
C ASP A 106 -1.33 14.12 -13.03
N ASP A 107 -1.21 15.16 -13.86
CA ASP A 107 -0.27 16.25 -13.62
C ASP A 107 -0.81 17.25 -12.57
N THR A 108 -0.77 16.86 -11.30
CA THR A 108 -1.15 17.68 -10.15
C THR A 108 0.07 18.00 -9.27
N GLU A 109 -0.01 19.05 -8.47
CA GLU A 109 1.09 19.40 -7.55
C GLU A 109 1.33 18.29 -6.53
N GLU A 110 0.27 17.70 -6.00
CA GLU A 110 0.33 16.54 -5.09
C GLU A 110 1.06 15.35 -5.72
N ASN A 111 0.68 14.96 -6.94
CA ASN A 111 1.35 13.86 -7.66
C ASN A 111 2.81 14.18 -7.98
N ARG A 112 3.15 15.45 -8.26
CA ARG A 112 4.55 15.86 -8.48
C ARG A 112 5.39 15.76 -7.21
N VAL A 113 4.85 16.18 -6.06
CA VAL A 113 5.50 16.06 -4.76
C VAL A 113 5.72 14.59 -4.42
N PHE A 114 4.70 13.75 -4.60
CA PHE A 114 4.80 12.31 -4.43
C PHE A 114 5.87 11.69 -5.33
N LEU A 115 5.82 11.94 -6.64
CA LEU A 115 6.78 11.40 -7.60
C LEU A 115 8.20 11.85 -7.30
N TYR A 116 8.38 13.08 -6.81
CA TYR A 116 9.67 13.54 -6.33
C TYR A 116 10.16 12.73 -5.14
N GLY A 117 9.30 12.47 -4.14
CA GLY A 117 9.64 11.63 -2.99
C GLY A 117 10.00 10.21 -3.40
N LEU A 118 9.17 9.58 -4.25
CA LEU A 118 9.39 8.24 -4.76
C LEU A 118 10.71 8.13 -5.55
N LEU A 119 10.93 9.00 -6.53
CA LEU A 119 12.16 8.98 -7.33
C LEU A 119 13.38 9.34 -6.49
N SER A 120 13.24 10.21 -5.49
CA SER A 120 14.35 10.55 -4.58
C SER A 120 14.77 9.35 -3.74
N PHE A 121 13.81 8.55 -3.27
CA PHE A 121 14.06 7.28 -2.61
C PHE A 121 14.75 6.29 -3.56
N MET A 122 14.16 6.04 -4.73
CA MET A 122 14.66 5.07 -5.72
C MET A 122 16.07 5.41 -6.24
N LEU A 123 16.37 6.69 -6.36
CA LEU A 123 17.62 7.22 -6.91
C LEU A 123 18.57 7.73 -5.82
N LYS A 124 18.35 7.38 -4.55
CA LYS A 124 19.28 7.74 -3.49
C LYS A 124 20.65 7.04 -3.70
N PRO A 125 21.78 7.71 -3.40
CA PRO A 125 23.08 7.04 -3.39
C PRO A 125 23.08 5.82 -2.47
N SER A 126 23.77 4.74 -2.87
CA SER A 126 23.79 3.48 -2.10
C SER A 126 24.73 3.52 -0.89
N LYS A 127 25.59 4.54 -0.77
CA LYS A 127 26.46 4.72 0.39
C LYS A 127 25.69 5.35 1.53
N GLU A 128 25.82 4.77 2.71
CA GLU A 128 25.18 5.25 3.92
C GLU A 128 25.65 6.68 4.26
N GLY A 129 24.71 7.55 4.62
CA GLY A 129 24.97 8.96 4.90
C GLY A 129 25.04 9.89 3.67
N GLU A 130 25.09 9.34 2.45
CA GLU A 130 24.99 10.15 1.23
C GLU A 130 23.54 10.47 0.87
N ASN A 131 23.33 11.69 0.36
CA ASN A 131 22.03 12.20 -0.09
C ASN A 131 22.16 12.72 -1.52
N LEU A 132 21.01 12.96 -2.15
CA LEU A 132 20.96 13.65 -3.44
C LEU A 132 21.60 15.03 -3.31
N THR A 133 22.40 15.41 -4.29
CA THR A 133 22.92 16.78 -4.36
C THR A 133 21.81 17.75 -4.78
N PRO A 134 21.90 19.06 -4.45
CA PRO A 134 20.92 20.03 -4.92
C PRO A 134 20.74 20.06 -6.45
N GLN A 135 21.81 19.74 -7.19
CA GLN A 135 21.77 19.62 -8.64
C GLN A 135 20.95 18.40 -9.08
N GLU A 136 21.14 17.25 -8.43
CA GLU A 136 20.38 16.03 -8.71
C GLU A 136 18.89 16.21 -8.40
N GLU A 137 18.57 16.83 -7.27
CA GLU A 137 17.19 17.16 -6.90
C GLU A 137 16.51 18.04 -7.96
N ALA A 138 17.21 19.07 -8.44
CA ALA A 138 16.71 19.94 -9.51
C ALA A 138 16.48 19.18 -10.83
N ILE A 139 17.38 18.26 -11.19
CA ILE A 139 17.25 17.39 -12.38
C ILE A 139 16.01 16.50 -12.24
N ILE A 140 15.81 15.85 -11.10
CA ILE A 140 14.64 14.98 -10.85
C ILE A 140 13.34 15.78 -10.98
N ARG A 141 13.25 16.96 -10.35
CA ARG A 141 12.04 17.82 -10.43
C ARG A 141 11.74 18.24 -11.87
N ASN A 142 12.76 18.60 -12.65
CA ASN A 142 12.60 18.98 -14.05
C ASN A 142 12.20 17.78 -14.92
N ALA A 143 12.73 16.60 -14.65
CA ALA A 143 12.36 15.37 -15.35
C ALA A 143 10.89 15.00 -15.10
N ILE A 144 10.42 15.06 -13.85
CA ILE A 144 9.01 14.83 -13.49
C ILE A 144 8.10 15.82 -14.23
N LYS A 145 8.43 17.11 -14.17
CA LYS A 145 7.65 18.15 -14.87
C LYS A 145 7.60 17.91 -16.38
N SER A 146 8.69 17.44 -16.97
CA SER A 146 8.78 17.21 -18.41
C SER A 146 7.98 15.96 -18.82
N VAL A 147 8.10 14.85 -18.08
CA VAL A 147 7.39 13.62 -18.41
C VAL A 147 5.88 13.77 -18.24
N LEU A 148 5.41 14.42 -17.16
CA LEU A 148 3.97 14.63 -16.91
C LEU A 148 3.32 15.60 -17.90
N LYS A 149 4.10 16.49 -18.53
CA LYS A 149 3.62 17.35 -19.63
C LYS A 149 3.45 16.61 -20.96
N THR A 150 4.00 15.40 -21.09
CA THR A 150 3.88 14.61 -22.31
C THR A 150 2.42 14.19 -22.49
N LYS A 151 1.75 14.71 -23.53
CA LYS A 151 0.32 14.48 -23.76
C LYS A 151 -0.02 13.02 -24.03
N ASP A 152 0.80 12.36 -24.83
CA ASP A 152 0.65 10.93 -25.07
C ASP A 152 1.21 10.15 -23.88
N ARG A 153 0.29 9.51 -23.15
CA ARG A 153 0.58 8.76 -21.93
C ARG A 153 1.42 7.50 -22.20
N SER A 154 1.44 6.98 -23.43
CA SER A 154 2.24 5.80 -23.79
C SER A 154 3.75 6.04 -23.65
N TYR A 155 4.19 7.29 -23.71
CA TYR A 155 5.58 7.69 -23.46
C TYR A 155 5.90 7.95 -21.98
N ARG A 156 4.92 7.91 -21.08
CA ARG A 156 5.11 8.13 -19.64
C ARG A 156 5.45 6.81 -18.94
N ARG A 157 6.65 6.31 -19.22
CA ARG A 157 7.19 5.09 -18.63
C ARG A 157 8.49 5.41 -17.90
N LEU A 158 8.83 4.65 -16.85
CA LEU A 158 9.99 4.97 -16.02
C LEU A 158 11.29 5.01 -16.82
N SER A 159 11.47 4.10 -17.78
CA SER A 159 12.58 4.12 -18.74
C SER A 159 12.68 5.38 -19.61
N SER A 160 11.60 6.15 -19.79
CA SER A 160 11.62 7.45 -20.49
C SER A 160 12.38 8.51 -19.71
N LEU A 161 12.44 8.40 -18.37
CA LEU A 161 13.21 9.35 -17.54
C LEU A 161 14.70 9.30 -17.84
N ARG A 162 15.23 8.19 -18.39
CA ARG A 162 16.66 8.03 -18.66
C ARG A 162 17.23 9.14 -19.53
N ALA A 163 16.47 9.61 -20.53
CA ALA A 163 16.89 10.72 -21.38
C ALA A 163 16.79 12.08 -20.65
N LEU A 164 15.85 12.23 -19.73
CA LEU A 164 15.62 13.47 -18.97
C LEU A 164 16.59 13.62 -17.79
N LEU A 165 17.07 12.50 -17.24
CA LEU A 165 18.09 12.46 -16.20
C LEU A 165 19.52 12.50 -16.76
N ALA A 166 19.67 12.48 -18.09
CA ALA A 166 20.96 12.63 -18.75
C ALA A 166 21.49 14.05 -18.55
N GLY A 167 22.23 14.25 -17.46
CA GLY A 167 23.09 15.41 -17.25
C GLY A 167 24.41 15.31 -18.02
N SER A 168 25.37 16.16 -17.66
CA SER A 168 26.72 16.21 -18.23
C SER A 168 27.65 15.09 -17.72
N GLU A 169 27.28 14.37 -16.66
CA GLU A 169 28.12 13.34 -16.05
C GLU A 169 27.57 11.93 -16.29
N ARG A 170 28.36 11.08 -16.95
CA ARG A 170 28.10 9.65 -17.15
C ARG A 170 29.09 8.83 -16.31
N THR A 171 28.99 8.94 -14.99
CA THR A 171 29.79 8.16 -14.03
C THR A 171 28.94 7.06 -13.37
N GLU A 172 29.59 6.07 -12.76
CA GLU A 172 28.93 4.96 -12.03
C GLU A 172 28.01 5.42 -10.89
N GLY A 173 28.19 6.65 -10.39
CA GLY A 173 27.34 7.27 -9.37
C GLY A 173 26.19 8.13 -9.91
N SER A 174 26.05 8.29 -11.23
CA SER A 174 25.05 9.17 -11.83
C SER A 174 23.60 8.76 -11.55
N LEU A 175 22.64 9.69 -11.70
CA LEU A 175 21.21 9.38 -11.62
C LEU A 175 20.78 8.31 -12.64
N ILE A 176 21.42 8.24 -13.80
CA ILE A 176 21.16 7.20 -14.81
C ILE A 176 21.56 5.83 -14.28
N ALA A 177 22.78 5.69 -13.73
CA ALA A 177 23.26 4.41 -13.21
C ALA A 177 22.35 3.89 -12.08
N ARG A 178 21.82 4.80 -11.27
CA ARG A 178 20.83 4.47 -10.22
C ARG A 178 19.46 4.11 -10.80
N LEU A 179 18.99 4.83 -11.84
CA LEU A 179 17.73 4.52 -12.54
C LEU A 179 17.79 3.17 -13.27
N ASP A 180 18.95 2.79 -13.83
CA ASP A 180 19.12 1.57 -14.62
C ASP A 180 18.78 0.30 -13.82
N LYS A 181 18.78 0.35 -12.47
CA LYS A 181 18.28 -0.75 -11.61
C LYS A 181 16.77 -0.95 -11.68
N TRP A 182 16.02 0.09 -12.02
CA TRP A 182 14.56 0.16 -11.97
C TRP A 182 13.90 0.14 -13.35
N VAL A 183 14.65 -0.03 -14.43
CA VAL A 183 14.11 0.04 -15.79
C VAL A 183 14.68 -1.05 -16.68
N ARG A 184 13.93 -1.43 -17.73
CA ARG A 184 14.36 -2.40 -18.75
C ARG A 184 14.78 -3.75 -18.12
N HIS A 185 16.08 -4.02 -18.08
CA HIS A 185 16.67 -5.26 -17.57
C HIS A 185 17.20 -5.14 -16.14
N GLY A 186 16.94 -4.00 -15.47
CA GLY A 186 17.29 -3.80 -14.08
C GLY A 186 16.52 -4.76 -13.16
N PRO A 187 17.12 -5.17 -12.02
CA PRO A 187 16.50 -6.14 -11.10
C PRO A 187 15.15 -5.69 -10.52
N TYR A 188 14.86 -4.38 -10.51
CA TYR A 188 13.62 -3.82 -9.99
C TYR A 188 12.69 -3.28 -11.08
N ALA A 189 13.02 -3.51 -12.36
CA ALA A 189 12.25 -2.97 -13.49
C ALA A 189 10.79 -3.43 -13.52
N TRP A 190 10.56 -4.67 -13.09
CA TRP A 190 9.23 -5.28 -13.01
C TRP A 190 8.23 -4.47 -12.16
N LEU A 191 8.72 -3.69 -11.17
CA LEU A 191 7.85 -2.99 -10.23
C LEU A 191 7.17 -1.76 -10.84
N PHE A 192 7.89 -0.92 -11.59
CA PHE A 192 7.36 0.38 -12.05
C PHE A 192 7.58 0.72 -13.52
N ASP A 193 8.43 -0.03 -14.24
CA ASP A 193 8.69 0.20 -15.65
C ASP A 193 7.64 -0.51 -16.52
N ASN A 194 6.36 -0.28 -16.26
CA ASN A 194 5.24 -0.88 -16.98
C ASN A 194 4.63 0.09 -18.00
N ALA A 195 3.99 -0.43 -19.06
CA ALA A 195 3.32 0.41 -20.07
C ALA A 195 2.01 1.02 -19.53
N ASP A 196 1.31 0.26 -18.70
CA ASP A 196 0.02 0.62 -18.09
C ASP A 196 0.15 0.76 -16.57
N ASP A 197 -0.93 1.21 -15.95
CA ASP A 197 -1.11 1.25 -14.51
C ASP A 197 -2.39 0.50 -14.14
N ASN A 198 -2.21 -0.75 -13.73
CA ASN A 198 -3.26 -1.72 -13.43
C ASN A 198 -3.67 -1.73 -11.95
N LEU A 199 -3.19 -0.78 -11.16
CA LEU A 199 -3.62 -0.65 -9.77
C LEU A 199 -5.04 -0.06 -9.71
N HIS A 200 -6.03 -0.95 -9.78
CA HIS A 200 -7.45 -0.59 -9.78
C HIS A 200 -8.02 -0.51 -8.36
N ILE A 201 -8.29 0.70 -7.90
CA ILE A 201 -8.77 0.98 -6.54
C ILE A 201 -10.31 1.07 -6.40
N SER A 202 -11.06 0.79 -7.46
CA SER A 202 -12.52 0.97 -7.47
C SER A 202 -13.29 -0.17 -6.78
N ARG A 203 -12.65 -1.34 -6.62
CA ARG A 203 -13.27 -2.54 -6.07
C ARG A 203 -13.60 -2.39 -4.57
N PRO A 204 -14.60 -3.13 -4.04
CA PRO A 204 -14.92 -3.08 -2.61
C PRO A 204 -13.74 -3.57 -1.75
N MET A 205 -13.09 -4.64 -2.19
CA MET A 205 -11.92 -5.21 -1.55
C MET A 205 -10.72 -5.21 -2.50
N ILE A 206 -9.57 -4.78 -1.99
CA ILE A 206 -8.31 -4.74 -2.72
C ILE A 206 -7.28 -5.49 -1.89
N GLY A 207 -6.75 -6.57 -2.43
CA GLY A 207 -5.71 -7.39 -1.81
C GLY A 207 -4.38 -7.25 -2.51
N PHE A 208 -3.33 -7.15 -1.70
CA PHE A 208 -1.94 -7.14 -2.13
C PHE A 208 -1.23 -8.32 -1.46
N ASP A 209 -0.75 -9.26 -2.25
CA ASP A 209 0.23 -10.23 -1.78
C ASP A 209 1.61 -9.56 -1.82
N MET A 210 2.16 -9.35 -0.62
CA MET A 210 3.49 -8.74 -0.46
C MET A 210 4.56 -9.76 -0.06
N THR A 211 4.22 -11.04 0.01
CA THR A 211 5.08 -12.10 0.56
C THR A 211 6.50 -12.03 0.01
N SER A 212 6.62 -11.95 -1.32
CA SER A 212 7.89 -12.02 -2.03
C SER A 212 8.71 -10.73 -1.95
N ILE A 213 8.12 -9.60 -1.52
CA ILE A 213 8.82 -8.32 -1.38
C ILE A 213 9.12 -7.96 0.08
N LEU A 214 8.52 -8.65 1.06
CA LEU A 214 8.65 -8.30 2.48
C LEU A 214 10.10 -8.32 2.97
N ASP A 215 10.96 -9.17 2.39
CA ASP A 215 12.36 -9.34 2.81
C ASP A 215 13.34 -8.47 1.98
N ASP A 216 12.86 -7.70 0.99
CA ASP A 216 13.65 -6.70 0.25
C ASP A 216 13.20 -5.28 0.64
N PRO A 217 13.92 -4.56 1.53
CA PRO A 217 13.54 -3.23 1.97
C PRO A 217 13.42 -2.20 0.83
N THR A 218 14.22 -2.36 -0.24
CA THR A 218 14.23 -1.40 -1.36
C THR A 218 12.94 -1.51 -2.15
N VAL A 219 12.58 -2.74 -2.54
CA VAL A 219 11.36 -3.02 -3.30
C VAL A 219 10.13 -2.77 -2.42
N ARG A 220 10.14 -3.26 -1.18
CA ARG A 220 9.06 -3.09 -0.20
C ARG A 220 8.68 -1.64 -0.02
N THR A 221 9.66 -0.77 0.29
CA THR A 221 9.39 0.64 0.55
C THR A 221 8.94 1.38 -0.70
N ALA A 222 9.54 1.11 -1.85
CA ALA A 222 9.10 1.66 -3.13
C ALA A 222 7.62 1.30 -3.43
N ALA A 223 7.26 0.01 -3.30
CA ALA A 223 5.90 -0.47 -3.52
C ALA A 223 4.91 0.19 -2.55
N LEU A 224 5.21 0.21 -1.26
CA LEU A 224 4.34 0.78 -0.22
C LEU A 224 4.12 2.29 -0.40
N LEU A 225 5.15 3.06 -0.75
CA LEU A 225 5.02 4.49 -1.05
C LEU A 225 3.99 4.73 -2.17
N TYR A 226 4.07 3.97 -3.26
CA TYR A 226 3.13 4.10 -4.36
C TYR A 226 1.73 3.60 -4.02
N MET A 227 1.63 2.46 -3.33
CA MET A 227 0.35 1.92 -2.87
C MET A 227 -0.39 2.94 -2.00
N PHE A 228 0.23 3.49 -0.97
CA PHE A 228 -0.44 4.44 -0.07
C PHE A 228 -0.85 5.71 -0.79
N HIS A 229 0.01 6.28 -1.64
CA HIS A 229 -0.35 7.44 -2.46
C HIS A 229 -1.60 7.18 -3.32
N ARG A 230 -1.75 5.97 -3.86
CA ARG A 230 -2.92 5.57 -4.64
C ARG A 230 -4.14 5.30 -3.77
N LEU A 231 -3.93 4.76 -2.57
CA LEU A 231 -4.99 4.47 -1.62
C LEU A 231 -5.52 5.75 -0.93
N ASP A 232 -4.76 6.85 -0.86
CA ASP A 232 -5.20 8.15 -0.32
C ASP A 232 -6.53 8.62 -0.93
N ALA A 233 -6.74 8.37 -2.22
CA ALA A 233 -8.00 8.67 -2.91
C ALA A 233 -9.22 7.88 -2.39
N ILE A 234 -9.01 6.77 -1.68
CA ILE A 234 -10.07 5.96 -1.06
C ILE A 234 -10.43 6.50 0.33
N TYR A 235 -9.49 7.12 1.05
CA TYR A 235 -9.74 7.70 2.38
C TYR A 235 -10.41 9.08 2.29
N ASP A 236 -11.49 9.16 1.51
CA ASP A 236 -12.26 10.39 1.27
C ASP A 236 -13.40 10.59 2.28
N GLY A 237 -13.51 9.72 3.29
CA GLY A 237 -14.54 9.74 4.32
C GLY A 237 -15.94 9.31 3.85
N LYS A 238 -16.14 8.96 2.57
CA LYS A 238 -17.48 8.60 2.06
C LYS A 238 -17.93 7.20 2.42
N ALA A 239 -16.98 6.30 2.66
CA ALA A 239 -17.22 4.92 3.06
C ALA A 239 -16.30 4.55 4.23
N PRO A 240 -16.76 3.69 5.17
CA PRO A 240 -15.85 3.12 6.15
C PRO A 240 -14.83 2.23 5.45
N ILE A 241 -13.63 2.18 6.01
CA ILE A 241 -12.51 1.43 5.47
C ILE A 241 -11.92 0.55 6.58
N ILE A 242 -11.66 -0.71 6.27
CA ILE A 242 -10.80 -1.56 7.09
C ILE A 242 -9.48 -1.79 6.35
N ASN A 243 -8.37 -1.47 7.01
CA ASN A 243 -7.04 -1.91 6.61
C ASN A 243 -6.72 -3.20 7.39
N LEU A 244 -6.71 -4.34 6.70
CA LEU A 244 -6.29 -5.62 7.26
C LEU A 244 -4.82 -5.84 6.91
N MET A 245 -3.99 -6.03 7.93
CA MET A 245 -2.58 -6.34 7.77
C MET A 245 -2.27 -7.69 8.41
N ASP A 246 -2.06 -8.72 7.59
CA ASP A 246 -1.51 -9.99 8.09
C ASP A 246 -0.01 -9.83 8.33
N GLU A 247 0.48 -10.35 9.45
CA GLU A 247 1.85 -10.16 9.92
C GLU A 247 2.38 -8.71 9.89
N ALA A 248 1.57 -7.77 10.40
CA ALA A 248 1.93 -6.34 10.46
C ALA A 248 3.31 -6.05 11.09
N TRP A 249 3.87 -6.94 11.91
CA TRP A 249 5.18 -6.77 12.55
C TRP A 249 6.34 -6.66 11.54
N LYS A 250 6.34 -7.45 10.45
CA LYS A 250 7.39 -7.36 9.41
C LYS A 250 7.39 -6.00 8.72
N LEU A 251 6.20 -5.46 8.49
CA LEU A 251 6.04 -4.13 7.94
C LEU A 251 6.54 -3.08 8.94
N LEU A 252 6.20 -3.26 10.22
CA LEU A 252 6.62 -2.38 11.31
C LEU A 252 8.12 -2.44 11.64
N ASP A 253 8.93 -3.34 11.07
CA ASP A 253 10.38 -3.38 11.34
C ASP A 253 11.17 -2.33 10.54
N ASP A 254 10.57 -1.72 9.51
CA ASP A 254 11.20 -0.73 8.64
C ASP A 254 11.06 0.69 9.20
N ASP A 255 12.15 1.42 9.42
CA ASP A 255 12.11 2.77 10.02
C ASP A 255 11.45 3.83 9.12
N GLU A 256 11.57 3.70 7.79
CA GLU A 256 10.91 4.59 6.85
C GLU A 256 9.41 4.30 6.79
N PHE A 257 9.03 3.02 6.82
CA PHE A 257 7.63 2.61 6.95
C PHE A 257 7.03 2.99 8.30
N LYS A 258 7.74 2.81 9.43
CA LYS A 258 7.29 3.23 10.76
C LYS A 258 6.93 4.71 10.75
N ARG A 259 7.75 5.55 10.14
CA ARG A 259 7.48 7.00 10.02
C ARG A 259 6.22 7.24 9.20
N THR A 260 6.14 6.69 7.99
CA THR A 260 5.00 6.86 7.08
C THR A 260 3.70 6.35 7.70
N MET A 261 3.72 5.16 8.30
CA MET A 261 2.55 4.54 8.94
C MET A 261 2.11 5.22 10.22
N LYS A 262 3.05 5.73 11.02
CA LYS A 262 2.70 6.47 12.24
C LYS A 262 1.91 7.73 11.92
N ASP A 263 2.21 8.39 10.80
CA ASP A 263 1.47 9.56 10.35
C ASP A 263 0.18 9.17 9.61
N TYR A 264 0.22 8.08 8.84
CA TYR A 264 -0.94 7.52 8.15
C TYR A 264 -2.04 7.00 9.10
N PHE A 265 -1.71 6.19 10.10
CA PHE A 265 -2.69 5.70 11.08
C PHE A 265 -3.22 6.80 12.00
N LYS A 266 -2.45 7.87 12.25
CA LYS A 266 -2.94 9.04 12.98
C LYS A 266 -3.97 9.83 12.16
N THR A 267 -3.83 9.86 10.84
CA THR A 267 -4.68 10.64 9.95
C THR A 267 -5.96 9.91 9.55
N ILE A 268 -5.94 8.58 9.39
CA ILE A 268 -7.15 7.76 9.12
C ILE A 268 -8.24 7.90 10.20
N ARG A 269 -7.88 8.31 11.42
CA ARG A 269 -8.85 8.58 12.49
C ARG A 269 -9.72 9.82 12.22
N LYS A 270 -9.19 10.81 11.49
CA LYS A 270 -9.89 12.08 11.21
C LYS A 270 -10.87 11.91 10.06
#